data_AF-A0A1M5SWL5-F1
#
_entry.id   AF-A0A1M5SWL5-F1
#
_cell.length_a   1.000
_cell.length_b   1.000
_cell.length_c   1.000
_cell.angle_alpha   90.00
_cell.angle_beta   90.00
_cell.angle_gamma   90.00
#
_symmetry.space_group_name_H-M   'P 1'
#
loop_
_entity.id
_entity.type
_entity.pdbx_description
1 polymer ?
#
loop_
_entity_poly.entity_id
_entity_poly.type
_entity_poly.pdbx_seq_one_letter_code
_entity_poly.pdbx_strand_id
1 'polypeptide(L)'
;MIVNEGGTVIVSSGDHYIESLRKEELINWNFGIEDGYAEFVDESGEYRVYAYETKYNNWKYVSFIRKDDLLNDAKTIRKGVFVWGIIFTCIFLCILFLISNGITKPIKLITHKMKEFEVKGEVPENKFTNKDEISYLYETFVEMTHGINELVEQNYEQSVLQEKQQIKILQAQINPHFLYNTLDIINWKAREKNVPEIGGMIKALSNNLGYSFVGNEMEVTVEEEINHIEDYLYQAWF
;
A
#
# COMPACT_ATOMS: atom_id res chain seq x y z
N MET A 1 34.41 21.36 59.08
CA MET A 1 35.39 22.06 59.94
C MET A 1 34.63 22.73 61.07
N ILE A 2 35.14 22.71 62.30
CA ILE A 2 34.55 23.44 63.44
C ILE A 2 35.49 24.56 63.84
N VAL A 3 34.97 25.79 63.91
CA VAL A 3 35.71 27.00 64.26
C VAL A 3 35.14 27.61 65.54
N ASN A 4 36.02 27.95 66.49
CA ASN A 4 35.66 28.63 67.75
C ASN A 4 35.37 30.13 67.53
N GLU A 5 34.79 30.81 68.52
CA GLU A 5 34.53 32.27 68.54
C GLU A 5 35.79 33.10 68.22
N GLY A 6 36.97 32.63 68.60
CA GLY A 6 38.26 33.28 68.32
C GLY A 6 38.84 32.99 66.93
N GLY A 7 38.06 32.43 65.99
CA GLY A 7 38.52 32.10 64.62
C GLY A 7 39.49 30.92 64.54
N THR A 8 39.73 30.23 65.67
CA THR A 8 40.64 29.07 65.72
C THR A 8 39.90 27.80 65.36
N VAL A 9 40.50 27.02 64.45
CA VAL A 9 39.92 25.76 64.01
C VAL A 9 40.19 24.64 65.02
N ILE A 10 39.13 24.02 65.53
CA ILE A 10 39.21 22.96 66.53
C ILE A 10 39.33 21.58 65.86
N VAL A 11 38.57 21.34 64.78
CA VAL A 11 38.56 20.04 64.07
C VAL A 11 38.41 20.25 62.57
N SER A 12 39.27 19.58 61.81
CA SER A 12 39.17 19.41 60.35
C SER A 12 38.88 17.96 60.01
N SER A 13 37.98 17.72 59.06
CA SER A 13 37.85 16.43 58.38
C SER A 13 37.69 16.76 56.91
N GLY A 14 38.73 16.48 56.12
CA GLY A 14 38.79 16.82 54.70
C GLY A 14 40.23 16.84 54.16
N ASP A 15 40.36 16.77 52.83
CA ASP A 15 41.63 16.71 52.10
C ASP A 15 42.64 17.77 52.56
N HIS A 16 43.92 17.39 52.51
CA HIS A 16 45.08 18.17 52.97
C HIS A 16 45.13 19.61 52.39
N TYR A 17 44.50 19.84 51.23
CA TYR A 17 44.39 21.14 50.58
C TYR A 17 43.53 22.15 51.39
N ILE A 18 42.46 21.68 52.05
CA ILE A 18 41.58 22.50 52.91
C ILE A 18 42.32 22.98 54.18
N GLU A 19 43.37 22.26 54.58
CA GLU A 19 44.25 22.68 55.67
C GLU A 19 45.30 23.71 55.24
N SER A 20 45.58 23.84 53.94
CA SER A 20 46.57 24.78 53.38
C SER A 20 45.98 26.14 52.98
N LEU A 21 44.68 26.21 52.65
CA LEU A 21 43.89 27.45 52.51
C LEU A 21 43.77 28.27 53.82
N ARG A 22 44.49 27.86 54.87
CA ARG A 22 44.13 28.05 56.26
C ARG A 22 45.16 28.90 56.98
N LYS A 23 45.06 30.23 56.82
CA LYS A 23 45.27 31.19 57.93
C LYS A 23 44.92 32.62 57.58
N GLU A 24 45.15 33.09 56.35
CA GLU A 24 44.99 34.53 56.05
C GLU A 24 43.61 34.89 55.48
N GLU A 25 43.07 34.11 54.55
CA GLU A 25 41.79 34.47 53.90
C GLU A 25 40.56 34.15 54.76
N LEU A 26 40.59 33.10 55.58
CA LEU A 26 39.48 32.75 56.49
C LEU A 26 39.37 33.67 57.71
N ILE A 27 40.45 34.36 58.09
CA ILE A 27 40.45 35.35 59.20
C ILE A 27 39.92 36.70 58.71
N ASN A 28 40.21 37.07 57.45
CA ASN A 28 39.68 38.28 56.82
C ASN A 28 38.27 38.11 56.25
N TRP A 29 37.84 36.88 56.00
CA TRP A 29 36.44 36.61 55.73
C TRP A 29 35.68 36.67 57.05
N ASN A 30 35.34 37.90 57.43
CA ASN A 30 34.38 38.18 58.48
C ASN A 30 33.12 37.40 58.08
N PHE A 31 32.89 36.23 58.67
CA PHE A 31 31.75 35.36 58.39
C PHE A 31 30.47 36.07 58.86
N GLY A 32 30.07 37.13 58.15
CA GLY A 32 28.78 37.80 58.23
C GLY A 32 27.67 36.97 57.57
N ILE A 33 27.87 35.66 57.51
CA ILE A 33 26.87 34.70 57.09
C ILE A 33 26.13 34.33 58.38
N GLU A 34 25.01 35.02 58.63
CA GLU A 34 23.94 34.44 59.44
C GLU A 34 23.42 33.23 58.65
N ASP A 35 23.67 32.01 59.15
CA ASP A 35 23.21 30.72 58.64
C ASP A 35 22.92 30.66 57.11
N GLY A 36 23.89 30.17 56.32
CA GLY A 36 23.73 30.17 54.87
C GLY A 36 24.80 29.42 54.10
N TYR A 37 24.79 29.60 52.78
CA TYR A 37 25.81 29.10 51.87
C TYR A 37 26.43 30.24 51.07
N ALA A 38 27.71 30.11 50.75
CA ALA A 38 28.41 30.98 49.82
C ALA A 38 29.14 30.13 48.77
N GLU A 39 29.38 30.70 47.60
CA GLU A 39 30.22 30.08 46.58
C GLU A 39 31.60 30.72 46.66
N PHE A 40 32.63 29.88 46.69
CA PHE A 40 34.03 30.25 46.74
C PHE A 40 34.74 29.66 45.53
N VAL A 41 35.57 30.44 44.85
CA VAL A 41 36.33 29.98 43.68
C VAL A 41 37.80 30.18 43.97
N ASP A 42 38.56 29.09 43.90
CA ASP A 42 40.02 29.07 44.05
C ASP A 42 40.68 28.46 42.80
N GLU A 43 42.01 28.53 42.70
CA GLU A 43 42.82 27.92 41.64
C GLU A 43 42.56 26.40 41.49
N SER A 44 42.09 25.74 42.56
CA SER A 44 41.73 24.31 42.56
C SER A 44 40.27 23.99 42.21
N GLY A 45 39.43 25.00 41.98
CA GLY A 45 38.06 24.85 41.47
C GLY A 45 36.99 25.64 42.23
N GLU A 46 35.72 25.45 41.84
CA GLU A 46 34.56 26.05 42.51
C GLU A 46 34.11 25.20 43.72
N TYR A 47 34.03 25.81 44.89
CA TYR A 47 33.59 25.22 46.16
C TYR A 47 32.29 25.90 46.61
N ARG A 48 31.36 25.12 47.16
CA ARG A 48 30.23 25.64 47.92
C ARG A 48 30.53 25.47 49.41
N VAL A 49 30.48 26.59 50.13
CA VAL A 49 30.79 26.66 51.55
C VAL A 49 29.49 26.83 52.32
N TYR A 50 29.23 25.93 53.27
CA TYR A 50 28.10 26.01 54.18
C TYR A 50 28.60 26.41 55.56
N ALA A 51 28.04 27.46 56.15
CA ALA A 51 28.38 27.91 57.49
C ALA A 51 27.11 27.93 58.37
N TYR A 52 27.18 27.26 59.52
CA TYR A 52 26.11 27.23 60.52
C TYR A 52 26.64 27.59 61.90
N GLU A 53 25.95 28.49 62.61
CA GLU A 53 26.33 28.91 63.95
C GLU A 53 25.54 28.14 65.02
N THR A 54 26.27 27.54 65.97
CA THR A 54 25.65 26.76 67.05
C THR A 54 25.13 27.68 68.15
N LYS A 55 23.86 27.52 68.52
CA LYS A 55 23.19 28.37 69.54
C LYS A 55 23.75 28.27 70.97
N TYR A 56 24.57 27.26 71.25
CA TYR A 56 25.02 26.96 72.61
C TYR A 56 26.38 27.60 72.94
N ASN A 57 27.30 27.64 71.98
CA ASN A 57 28.69 28.06 72.20
C ASN A 57 29.21 29.03 71.12
N ASN A 58 28.34 29.55 70.23
CA ASN A 58 28.69 30.37 69.05
C ASN A 58 29.78 29.77 68.15
N TRP A 59 29.94 28.44 68.18
CA TRP A 59 30.86 27.77 67.27
C TRP A 59 30.28 27.73 65.87
N LYS A 60 31.12 27.97 64.86
CA LYS A 60 30.74 27.91 63.46
C LYS A 60 31.17 26.59 62.85
N TYR A 61 30.20 25.82 62.37
CA TYR A 61 30.44 24.66 61.54
C TYR A 61 30.56 25.11 60.09
N VAL A 62 31.73 24.94 59.50
CA VAL A 62 32.01 25.31 58.10
C VAL A 62 32.33 24.05 57.31
N SER A 63 31.54 23.74 56.28
CA SER A 63 31.77 22.63 55.36
C SER A 63 32.05 23.15 53.96
N PHE A 64 33.08 22.61 53.32
CA PHE A 64 33.46 22.94 51.95
C PHE A 64 33.17 21.72 51.08
N ILE A 65 32.34 21.90 50.05
CA ILE A 65 32.02 20.84 49.10
C ILE A 65 32.41 21.32 47.71
N ARG A 66 33.27 20.57 47.02
CA ARG A 66 33.62 20.86 45.63
C ARG A 66 32.38 20.72 44.76
N LYS A 67 32.08 21.76 43.98
CA LYS A 67 30.95 21.77 43.06
C LYS A 67 31.14 20.71 41.97
N ASP A 68 32.37 20.45 41.56
CA ASP A 68 32.66 19.38 40.62
C ASP A 68 32.28 18.00 41.15
N ASP A 69 32.46 17.71 42.44
CA ASP A 69 32.05 16.42 43.00
C ASP A 69 30.52 16.28 43.00
N LEU A 70 29.79 17.37 43.32
CA LEU A 70 28.33 17.42 43.22
C LEU A 70 27.82 17.29 41.78
N LEU A 71 28.56 17.87 40.81
CA LEU A 71 28.17 17.89 39.41
C LEU A 71 28.71 16.70 38.61
N ASN A 72 29.73 15.98 39.09
CA ASN A 72 30.35 14.87 38.36
C ASN A 72 29.39 13.68 38.23
N ASP A 73 28.62 13.39 39.27
CA ASP A 73 27.56 12.37 39.22
C ASP A 73 26.48 12.77 38.22
N ALA A 74 26.02 14.02 38.27
CA ALA A 74 25.03 14.55 37.34
C ALA A 74 25.56 14.58 35.88
N LYS A 75 26.83 14.94 35.67
CA LYS A 75 27.50 14.93 34.36
C LYS A 75 27.61 13.50 33.82
N THR A 76 27.90 12.52 34.67
CA THR A 76 28.01 11.10 34.30
C THR A 76 26.66 10.53 33.90
N ILE A 77 25.60 10.78 34.70
CA ILE A 77 24.22 10.38 34.37
C ILE A 77 23.79 11.02 33.05
N ARG A 78 24.02 12.32 32.87
CA ARG A 78 23.66 13.04 31.63
C ARG A 78 24.35 12.45 30.40
N LYS A 79 25.66 12.12 30.49
CA LYS A 79 26.37 11.43 29.41
C LYS A 79 25.76 10.06 29.13
N GLY A 80 25.44 9.29 30.17
CA GLY A 80 24.77 8.01 30.03
C GLY A 80 23.44 8.11 29.29
N VAL A 81 22.56 9.03 29.72
CA VAL A 81 21.26 9.29 29.08
C VAL A 81 21.44 9.69 27.61
N PHE A 82 22.42 10.54 27.30
CA PHE A 82 22.68 10.97 25.94
C PHE A 82 23.15 9.82 25.04
N VAL A 83 24.09 8.99 25.53
CA VAL A 83 24.58 7.81 24.81
C VAL A 83 23.45 6.80 24.57
N TRP A 84 22.67 6.49 25.61
CA TRP A 84 21.52 5.60 25.48
C TRP A 84 20.47 6.17 24.53
N GLY A 85 20.21 7.48 24.58
CA GLY A 85 19.28 8.16 23.68
C GLY A 85 19.68 8.01 22.20
N ILE A 86 20.98 8.17 21.90
CA ILE A 86 21.52 7.94 20.56
C ILE A 86 21.34 6.47 20.16
N ILE A 87 21.72 5.53 21.03
CA ILE A 87 21.61 4.09 20.75
C ILE A 87 20.15 3.72 20.43
N PHE A 88 19.19 4.13 21.25
CA PHE A 88 17.77 3.82 21.01
C PHE A 88 17.24 4.46 19.75
N THR A 89 17.67 5.69 19.42
CA THR A 89 17.28 6.36 18.17
C THR A 89 17.84 5.61 16.96
N CYS A 90 19.10 5.18 17.00
CA CYS A 90 19.71 4.37 15.93
C CYS A 90 18.98 3.03 15.75
N ILE A 91 18.65 2.33 16.85
CA ILE A 91 17.89 1.08 16.81
C ILE A 91 16.51 1.32 16.20
N PHE A 92 15.81 2.37 16.63
CA PHE A 92 14.50 2.71 16.11
C PHE A 92 14.52 2.99 14.61
N LEU A 93 15.48 3.79 14.12
CA LEU A 93 15.67 4.05 12.69
C LEU A 93 15.99 2.78 11.90
N CYS A 94 16.78 1.87 12.47
CA CYS A 94 17.08 0.58 11.86
C CYS A 94 15.82 -0.27 11.70
N ILE A 95 14.99 -0.37 12.75
CA ILE A 95 13.71 -1.09 12.70
C ILE A 95 12.78 -0.48 11.65
N LEU A 96 12.64 0.85 11.61
CA LEU A 96 11.84 1.53 10.60
C LEU A 96 12.32 1.23 9.17
N PHE A 97 13.63 1.19 8.96
CA PHE A 97 14.21 0.85 7.67
C PHE A 97 13.89 -0.60 7.25
N LEU A 98 13.99 -1.55 8.19
CA LEU A 98 13.63 -2.95 7.96
C LEU A 98 12.15 -3.12 7.63
N ILE A 99 11.24 -2.47 8.38
CA ILE A 99 9.80 -2.51 8.12
C ILE A 99 9.49 -1.88 6.75
N SER A 100 10.08 -0.73 6.45
CA SER A 100 9.87 -0.02 5.19
C SER A 100 10.27 -0.88 3.98
N ASN A 101 11.43 -1.54 4.05
CA ASN A 101 11.92 -2.37 2.95
C ASN A 101 11.30 -3.76 2.89
N GLY A 102 11.02 -4.39 4.04
CA GLY A 102 10.50 -5.75 4.11
C GLY A 102 8.98 -5.83 3.92
N ILE A 103 8.24 -4.79 4.31
CA ILE A 103 6.77 -4.82 4.34
C ILE A 103 6.19 -3.70 3.47
N THR A 104 6.52 -2.44 3.76
CA THR A 104 5.82 -1.31 3.13
C THR A 104 6.08 -1.21 1.63
N LYS A 105 7.32 -1.38 1.18
CA LYS A 105 7.68 -1.31 -0.25
C LYS A 105 7.02 -2.45 -1.06
N PRO A 106 7.14 -3.73 -0.66
CA PRO A 106 6.44 -4.81 -1.35
C PRO A 106 4.93 -4.60 -1.42
N ILE A 107 4.26 -4.25 -0.30
CA ILE A 107 2.80 -4.02 -0.31
C ILE A 107 2.42 -2.94 -1.33
N LYS A 108 3.15 -1.82 -1.36
CA LYS A 108 2.91 -0.77 -2.37
C LYS A 108 3.09 -1.26 -3.80
N LEU A 109 4.07 -2.14 -4.06
CA LEU A 109 4.27 -2.75 -5.37
C LEU A 109 3.07 -3.62 -5.75
N ILE A 110 2.59 -4.48 -4.84
CA ILE A 110 1.41 -5.33 -5.07
C ILE A 110 0.19 -4.46 -5.37
N THR A 111 -0.07 -3.41 -4.57
CA THR A 111 -1.18 -2.49 -4.80
C THR A 111 -1.09 -1.78 -6.15
N HIS A 112 0.13 -1.40 -6.58
CA HIS A 112 0.33 -0.80 -7.89
C HIS A 112 0.03 -1.80 -9.02
N LYS A 113 0.46 -3.06 -8.87
CA LYS A 113 0.18 -4.13 -9.83
C LYS A 113 -1.29 -4.49 -9.91
N MET A 114 -2.01 -4.47 -8.79
CA MET A 114 -3.47 -4.60 -8.75
C MET A 114 -4.17 -3.52 -9.60
N LYS A 115 -3.77 -2.25 -9.42
CA LYS A 115 -4.33 -1.14 -10.23
C LYS A 115 -3.94 -1.23 -11.71
N GLU A 116 -2.73 -1.70 -12.00
CA GLU A 116 -2.29 -1.89 -13.38
C GLU A 116 -3.10 -2.99 -14.07
N PHE A 117 -3.36 -4.11 -13.39
CA PHE A 117 -4.23 -5.18 -13.88
C PHE A 117 -5.67 -4.69 -14.11
N GLU A 118 -6.22 -3.89 -13.21
CA GLU A 118 -7.57 -3.31 -13.37
C GLU A 118 -7.71 -2.48 -14.66
N VAL A 119 -6.66 -1.75 -15.05
CA VAL A 119 -6.69 -0.87 -16.22
C VAL A 119 -6.30 -1.59 -17.51
N LYS A 120 -5.30 -2.48 -17.46
CA LYS A 120 -4.72 -3.12 -18.66
C LYS A 120 -5.19 -4.55 -18.91
N GLY A 121 -5.66 -5.26 -17.88
CA GLY A 121 -5.97 -6.70 -17.93
C GLY A 121 -4.75 -7.62 -18.03
N GLU A 122 -3.54 -7.07 -17.96
CA GLU A 122 -2.30 -7.85 -18.11
C GLU A 122 -1.94 -8.57 -16.81
N VAL A 123 -1.73 -9.89 -16.88
CA VAL A 123 -1.31 -10.70 -15.74
C VAL A 123 0.08 -10.24 -15.27
N PRO A 124 0.24 -9.87 -14.00
CA PRO A 124 1.49 -9.35 -13.51
C PRO A 124 2.53 -10.46 -13.30
N GLU A 125 3.73 -10.28 -13.82
CA GLU A 125 4.85 -11.24 -13.67
C GLU A 125 5.27 -11.43 -12.22
N ASN A 126 5.60 -12.67 -11.81
CA ASN A 126 6.16 -12.92 -10.48
C ASN A 126 7.61 -12.45 -10.38
N LYS A 127 7.84 -11.43 -9.54
CA LYS A 127 9.16 -10.87 -9.26
C LYS A 127 9.65 -11.16 -7.84
N PHE A 128 8.86 -11.84 -7.02
CA PHE A 128 9.28 -12.16 -5.66
C PHE A 128 10.04 -13.47 -5.64
N THR A 129 11.31 -13.42 -5.25
CA THR A 129 12.19 -14.61 -5.14
C THR A 129 12.19 -15.19 -3.72
N ASN A 130 11.72 -14.42 -2.74
CA ASN A 130 11.67 -14.85 -1.35
C ASN A 130 10.42 -15.71 -1.09
N LYS A 131 10.48 -16.61 -0.11
CA LYS A 131 9.35 -17.43 0.32
C LYS A 131 8.83 -16.93 1.66
N ASP A 132 8.23 -15.75 1.64
CA ASP A 132 7.60 -15.12 2.81
C ASP A 132 6.10 -14.92 2.58
N GLU A 133 5.40 -14.45 3.61
CA GLU A 133 3.95 -14.20 3.58
C GLU A 133 3.57 -13.16 2.51
N ILE A 134 4.49 -12.24 2.20
CA ILE A 134 4.29 -11.23 1.15
C ILE A 134 4.31 -11.87 -0.23
N SER A 135 5.21 -12.82 -0.45
CA SER A 135 5.33 -13.55 -1.71
C SER A 135 4.14 -14.49 -1.90
N TYR A 136 3.68 -15.16 -0.84
CA TYR A 136 2.45 -15.93 -0.85
C TYR A 136 1.22 -15.08 -1.19
N LEU A 137 1.11 -13.88 -0.60
CA LEU A 137 0.06 -12.91 -0.93
C LEU A 137 0.09 -12.52 -2.41
N TYR A 138 1.28 -12.32 -2.97
CA TYR A 138 1.44 -11.99 -4.39
C TYR A 138 1.05 -13.15 -5.30
N GLU A 139 1.48 -14.37 -4.99
CA GLU A 139 1.12 -15.58 -5.74
C GLU A 139 -0.39 -15.79 -5.76
N THR A 140 -1.05 -15.64 -4.61
CA THR A 140 -2.52 -15.72 -4.52
C THR A 140 -3.18 -14.66 -5.40
N PHE A 141 -2.65 -13.43 -5.42
CA PHE A 141 -3.14 -12.38 -6.31
C PHE A 141 -2.98 -12.74 -7.80
N VAL A 142 -1.82 -13.30 -8.19
CA VAL A 142 -1.58 -13.75 -9.58
C VAL A 142 -2.57 -14.86 -9.97
N GLU A 143 -2.80 -15.85 -9.11
CA GLU A 143 -3.80 -16.89 -9.34
C GLU A 143 -5.20 -16.32 -9.54
N MET A 144 -5.60 -15.34 -8.73
CA MET A 144 -6.87 -14.63 -8.90
C MET A 144 -6.94 -13.90 -10.26
N THR A 145 -5.85 -13.28 -10.72
CA THR A 145 -5.84 -12.61 -12.04
C THR A 145 -6.02 -13.58 -13.19
N HIS A 146 -5.45 -14.79 -13.09
CA HIS A 146 -5.70 -15.85 -14.08
C HIS A 146 -7.17 -16.29 -14.08
N GLY A 147 -7.75 -16.51 -12.91
CA GLY A 147 -9.16 -16.87 -12.80
C GLY A 147 -10.09 -15.79 -13.37
N ILE A 148 -9.78 -14.51 -13.16
CA ILE A 148 -10.56 -13.40 -13.75
C ILE A 148 -10.47 -13.44 -15.28
N ASN A 149 -9.28 -13.64 -15.85
CA ASN A 149 -9.12 -13.68 -17.31
C ASN A 149 -9.85 -14.88 -17.93
N GLU A 150 -9.81 -16.05 -17.28
CA GLU A 150 -10.58 -17.22 -17.71
C GLU A 150 -12.09 -16.94 -17.69
N LEU A 151 -12.59 -16.30 -16.62
CA LEU A 151 -14.00 -15.91 -16.53
C LEU A 151 -14.40 -14.90 -17.62
N VAL A 152 -13.51 -13.97 -17.98
CA VAL A 152 -13.76 -13.01 -19.07
C VAL A 152 -13.85 -13.74 -20.41
N GLU A 153 -12.94 -14.67 -20.69
CA GLU A 153 -12.94 -15.48 -21.92
C GLU A 153 -14.22 -16.33 -22.02
N GLN A 154 -14.57 -17.05 -20.95
CA GLN A 154 -15.80 -17.85 -20.90
C GLN A 154 -17.05 -17.00 -21.10
N ASN A 155 -17.11 -15.80 -20.51
CA ASN A 155 -18.25 -14.90 -20.68
C ASN A 155 -18.36 -14.43 -22.13
N TYR A 156 -17.23 -14.11 -22.77
CA TYR A 156 -17.19 -13.73 -24.17
C TYR A 156 -17.68 -14.86 -25.08
N GLU A 157 -17.19 -16.09 -24.90
CA GLU A 157 -17.66 -17.25 -25.67
C GLU A 157 -19.16 -17.50 -25.49
N GLN A 158 -19.66 -17.38 -24.26
CA GLN A 158 -21.08 -17.50 -23.97
C GLN A 158 -21.90 -16.40 -24.65
N SER A 159 -21.40 -15.16 -24.67
CA SER A 159 -22.07 -14.03 -25.34
C SER A 159 -22.19 -14.28 -26.84
N VAL A 160 -21.11 -14.74 -27.49
CA VAL A 160 -21.12 -15.10 -28.92
C VAL A 160 -22.08 -16.26 -29.19
N LEU A 161 -22.09 -17.28 -28.34
CA LEU A 161 -23.02 -18.40 -28.48
C LEU A 161 -24.48 -17.96 -28.33
N GLN A 162 -24.77 -17.08 -27.37
CA GLN A 162 -26.10 -16.51 -27.17
C GLN A 162 -26.55 -15.69 -28.38
N GLU A 163 -25.67 -14.88 -28.95
CA GLU A 163 -25.96 -14.11 -30.17
C GLU A 163 -26.33 -15.05 -31.33
N LYS A 164 -25.53 -16.10 -31.56
CA LYS A 164 -25.82 -17.12 -32.58
C LYS A 164 -27.17 -17.82 -32.34
N GLN A 165 -27.51 -18.12 -31.09
CA GLN A 165 -28.79 -18.73 -30.75
C GLN A 165 -29.97 -17.78 -30.98
N GLN A 166 -29.82 -16.49 -30.66
CA GLN A 166 -30.85 -15.48 -30.93
C GLN A 166 -31.10 -15.35 -32.43
N ILE A 167 -30.04 -15.33 -33.25
CA ILE A 167 -30.17 -15.32 -34.71
C ILE A 167 -30.93 -16.57 -35.20
N LYS A 168 -30.58 -17.77 -34.71
CA LYS A 168 -31.29 -19.01 -35.07
C LYS A 168 -32.77 -18.97 -34.66
N ILE A 169 -33.10 -18.41 -33.50
CA ILE A 169 -34.49 -18.25 -33.06
C ILE A 169 -35.24 -17.29 -33.99
N LEU A 170 -34.64 -16.15 -34.35
CA LEU A 170 -35.23 -15.19 -35.28
C LEU A 170 -35.46 -15.82 -36.67
N GLN A 171 -34.50 -16.61 -37.17
CA GLN A 171 -34.67 -17.37 -38.41
C GLN A 171 -35.83 -18.36 -38.30
N ALA A 172 -35.97 -19.07 -37.18
CA ALA A 172 -37.06 -20.02 -36.97
C ALA A 172 -38.45 -19.35 -36.87
N GLN A 173 -38.54 -18.10 -36.41
CA GLN A 173 -39.79 -17.33 -36.45
C GLN A 173 -40.26 -17.07 -37.88
N ILE A 174 -39.34 -16.92 -38.83
CA ILE A 174 -39.65 -16.91 -40.26
C ILE A 174 -39.76 -18.37 -40.70
N ASN A 175 -40.85 -19.06 -40.32
CA ASN A 175 -41.05 -20.47 -40.67
C ASN A 175 -41.02 -20.65 -42.21
N PRO A 176 -39.96 -21.25 -42.79
CA PRO A 176 -39.82 -21.34 -44.24
C PRO A 176 -40.98 -22.12 -44.84
N HIS A 177 -41.43 -23.18 -44.16
CA HIS A 177 -42.57 -23.98 -44.59
C HIS A 177 -43.87 -23.17 -44.63
N PHE A 178 -44.09 -22.25 -43.69
CA PHE A 178 -45.26 -21.35 -43.77
C PHE A 178 -45.16 -20.40 -44.97
N LEU A 179 -43.96 -19.89 -45.25
CA LEU A 179 -43.72 -19.04 -46.43
C LEU A 179 -43.92 -19.82 -47.73
N TYR A 180 -43.35 -21.02 -47.85
CA TYR A 180 -43.54 -21.94 -48.97
C TYR A 180 -45.02 -22.24 -49.19
N ASN A 181 -45.75 -22.57 -48.13
CA ASN A 181 -47.20 -22.82 -48.21
C ASN A 181 -47.97 -21.59 -48.68
N THR A 182 -47.55 -20.39 -48.25
CA THR A 182 -48.19 -19.15 -48.69
C THR A 182 -47.92 -18.87 -50.16
N LEU A 183 -46.66 -19.02 -50.60
CA LEU A 183 -46.26 -18.85 -51.99
C LEU A 183 -46.93 -19.88 -52.91
N ASP A 184 -47.04 -21.13 -52.48
CA ASP A 184 -47.77 -22.17 -53.19
C ASP A 184 -49.25 -21.77 -53.37
N ILE A 185 -49.94 -21.33 -52.32
CA ILE A 185 -51.34 -20.87 -52.44
C ILE A 185 -51.47 -19.74 -53.47
N ILE A 186 -50.53 -18.79 -53.50
CA ILE A 186 -50.54 -17.70 -54.48
C ILE A 186 -50.27 -18.24 -55.90
N ASN A 187 -49.35 -19.19 -56.08
CA ASN A 187 -49.07 -19.85 -57.36
C ASN A 187 -50.31 -20.59 -57.90
N TRP A 188 -51.03 -21.32 -57.04
CA TRP A 188 -52.28 -21.98 -57.41
C TRP A 188 -53.35 -20.97 -57.83
N LYS A 189 -53.48 -19.83 -57.13
CA LYS A 189 -54.38 -18.73 -57.53
C LYS A 189 -53.98 -18.05 -58.85
N ALA A 190 -52.69 -17.88 -59.11
CA ALA A 190 -52.20 -17.32 -60.37
C ALA A 190 -52.54 -18.23 -61.57
N ARG A 191 -52.42 -19.55 -61.39
CA ARG A 191 -52.84 -20.55 -62.38
C ARG A 191 -54.34 -20.53 -62.63
N GLU A 192 -55.15 -20.44 -61.58
CA GLU A 192 -56.62 -20.32 -61.69
C GLU A 192 -57.03 -19.08 -62.50
N LYS A 193 -56.28 -17.98 -62.39
CA LYS A 193 -56.51 -16.72 -63.12
C LYS A 193 -55.91 -16.70 -64.53
N ASN A 194 -55.30 -17.79 -65.01
CA ASN A 194 -54.58 -17.88 -66.29
C ASN A 194 -53.48 -16.81 -66.45
N VAL A 195 -52.77 -16.48 -65.36
CA VAL A 195 -51.62 -15.55 -65.39
C VAL A 195 -50.33 -16.31 -65.02
N PRO A 196 -49.79 -17.14 -65.93
CA PRO A 196 -48.69 -18.06 -65.63
C PRO A 196 -47.35 -17.36 -65.31
N GLU A 197 -47.12 -16.15 -65.82
CA GLU A 197 -45.92 -15.34 -65.50
C GLU A 197 -45.76 -15.10 -64.00
N ILE A 198 -46.87 -14.80 -63.30
CA ILE A 198 -46.88 -14.61 -61.85
C ILE A 198 -46.48 -15.89 -61.12
N GLY A 199 -46.92 -17.05 -61.62
CA GLY A 199 -46.53 -18.35 -61.06
C GLY A 199 -45.02 -18.64 -61.19
N GLY A 200 -44.41 -18.22 -62.31
CA GLY A 200 -42.97 -18.29 -62.51
C GLY A 200 -42.20 -17.38 -61.54
N MET A 201 -42.62 -16.13 -61.39
CA MET A 201 -41.98 -15.17 -60.45
C MET A 201 -42.08 -15.63 -59.00
N ILE A 202 -43.21 -16.21 -58.59
CA ILE A 202 -43.42 -16.77 -57.25
C ILE A 202 -42.51 -17.98 -57.02
N LYS A 203 -42.33 -18.84 -58.02
CA LYS A 203 -41.45 -20.00 -57.92
C LYS A 203 -39.99 -19.60 -57.76
N ALA A 204 -39.52 -18.65 -58.57
CA ALA A 204 -38.17 -18.09 -58.43
C ALA A 204 -37.99 -17.41 -57.05
N LEU A 205 -39.04 -16.77 -56.52
CA LEU A 205 -39.01 -16.12 -55.20
C LEU A 205 -38.86 -17.15 -54.08
N SER A 206 -39.63 -18.23 -54.20
CA SER A 206 -39.62 -19.37 -53.30
C SER A 206 -38.23 -20.00 -53.21
N ASN A 207 -37.60 -20.21 -54.37
CA ASN A 207 -36.25 -20.78 -54.47
C ASN A 207 -35.19 -19.83 -53.89
N ASN A 208 -35.24 -18.53 -54.21
CA ASN A 208 -34.30 -17.54 -53.68
C ASN A 208 -34.39 -17.37 -52.17
N LEU A 209 -35.60 -17.34 -51.62
CA LEU A 209 -35.82 -17.31 -50.18
C LEU A 209 -35.32 -18.59 -49.53
N GLY A 210 -35.62 -19.75 -50.12
CA GLY A 210 -35.12 -21.04 -49.68
C GLY A 210 -33.62 -21.09 -49.54
N TYR A 211 -32.92 -20.67 -50.59
CA TYR A 211 -31.46 -20.59 -50.62
C TYR A 211 -30.91 -19.67 -49.52
N SER A 212 -31.56 -18.51 -49.32
CA SER A 212 -31.17 -17.54 -48.29
C SER A 212 -31.34 -18.06 -46.86
N PHE A 213 -32.25 -19.01 -46.62
CA PHE A 213 -32.47 -19.63 -45.29
C PHE A 213 -31.56 -20.84 -45.02
N VAL A 214 -30.96 -21.45 -46.04
CA VAL A 214 -30.01 -22.56 -45.88
C VAL A 214 -28.73 -22.11 -45.15
N GLY A 215 -28.42 -20.81 -45.17
CA GLY A 215 -27.37 -20.21 -44.36
C GLY A 215 -25.95 -20.59 -44.81
N ASN A 216 -24.98 -19.72 -44.49
CA ASN A 216 -23.57 -19.87 -44.88
C ASN A 216 -22.84 -21.12 -44.31
N GLU A 217 -23.49 -21.95 -43.49
CA GLU A 217 -22.86 -23.11 -42.82
C GLU A 217 -23.13 -24.45 -43.54
N MET A 218 -23.97 -24.50 -44.58
CA MET A 218 -24.19 -25.72 -45.37
C MET A 218 -23.37 -25.69 -46.67
N GLU A 219 -22.59 -26.74 -46.90
CA GLU A 219 -21.93 -26.96 -48.19
C GLU A 219 -23.00 -27.25 -49.27
N VAL A 220 -23.00 -26.45 -50.34
CA VAL A 220 -23.92 -26.56 -51.48
C VAL A 220 -23.15 -27.01 -52.73
N THR A 221 -23.83 -27.73 -53.62
CA THR A 221 -23.23 -28.15 -54.88
C THR A 221 -23.12 -26.97 -55.85
N VAL A 222 -22.15 -27.01 -56.77
CA VAL A 222 -22.00 -25.99 -57.82
C VAL A 222 -23.28 -25.89 -58.69
N GLU A 223 -23.99 -27.01 -58.87
CA GLU A 223 -25.27 -27.03 -59.59
C GLU A 223 -26.37 -26.24 -58.87
N GLU A 224 -26.48 -26.39 -57.55
CA GLU A 224 -27.43 -25.61 -56.74
C GLU A 224 -27.11 -24.11 -56.77
N GLU A 225 -25.83 -23.73 -56.76
CA GLU A 225 -25.40 -22.33 -56.86
C GLU A 225 -25.75 -21.72 -58.22
N ILE A 226 -25.56 -22.47 -59.32
CA ILE A 226 -25.94 -22.04 -60.66
C ILE A 226 -27.46 -21.87 -60.76
N ASN A 227 -28.24 -22.84 -60.26
CA ASN A 227 -29.70 -22.75 -60.24
C ASN A 227 -30.19 -21.54 -59.43
N HIS A 228 -29.55 -21.22 -58.32
CA HIS A 228 -29.87 -20.02 -57.54
C HIS A 228 -29.61 -18.73 -58.33
N ILE A 229 -28.48 -18.64 -59.05
CA ILE A 229 -28.17 -17.49 -59.90
C ILE A 229 -29.19 -17.35 -61.04
N GLU A 230 -29.63 -18.47 -61.64
CA GLU A 230 -30.67 -18.45 -62.67
C GLU A 230 -32.01 -17.95 -62.14
N ASP A 231 -32.45 -18.44 -60.97
CA ASP A 231 -33.67 -17.98 -60.31
C ASP A 231 -33.58 -16.50 -59.90
N TYR A 232 -32.41 -16.02 -59.45
CA TYR A 232 -32.17 -14.61 -59.16
C TYR A 232 -32.24 -13.72 -60.41
N LEU A 233 -31.60 -14.14 -61.51
CA LEU A 233 -31.64 -13.41 -62.78
C LEU A 233 -33.04 -13.40 -63.40
N TYR A 234 -33.78 -14.50 -63.28
CA TYR A 234 -35.19 -14.56 -63.71
C TYR A 234 -36.05 -13.53 -62.99
N GLN A 235 -35.77 -13.20 -61.72
CA GLN A 235 -36.48 -12.14 -61.01
C GLN A 235 -35.99 -10.73 -61.34
N ALA A 236 -34.70 -10.56 -61.61
CA ALA A 236 -34.10 -9.24 -61.82
C ALA A 236 -34.44 -8.61 -63.19
N TRP A 237 -34.88 -9.41 -64.15
CA TRP A 237 -35.16 -9.00 -65.54
C TRP A 237 -36.65 -8.82 -65.87
N PHE A 238 -37.53 -8.92 -64.87
CA PHE A 238 -38.95 -8.59 -64.95
C PHE A 238 -39.30 -7.46 -63.97
#